data_AF-A0A2W5KYR8-F1
#
_entry.id   AF-A0A2W5KYR8-F1
#
_cell.length_a   1.000
_cell.length_b   1.000
_cell.length_c   1.000
_cell.angle_alpha   90.00
_cell.angle_beta   90.00
_cell.angle_gamma   90.00
#
_symmetry.space_group_name_H-M   'P 1'
#
loop_
_entity.id
_entity.type
_entity.pdbx_description
1 polymer ?
#
loop_
_entity_poly.entity_id
_entity_poly.type
_entity_poly.pdbx_seq_one_letter_code
_entity_poly.pdbx_strand_id
1 'polypeptide(L)'
;MRQLVITAALAASLAGCSTEADRQIDQLCSGVTELAVTTFRGRSEGMTEDAAMALLRDQKVYSGIRVWAVKSAFEAPADMSEALFRGSVFGECVKRKGE
;
A
#
# COMPACT_ATOMS: atom_id res chain seq x y z
N MET A 1 -59.18 3.66 20.15
CA MET A 1 -58.53 4.56 19.16
C MET A 1 -57.05 4.21 19.11
N ARG A 2 -56.59 3.60 18.01
CA ARG A 2 -55.19 3.19 17.79
C ARG A 2 -54.40 4.43 17.34
N GLN A 3 -53.45 4.89 18.16
CA GLN A 3 -52.50 5.93 17.76
C GLN A 3 -51.46 5.32 16.81
N LEU A 4 -51.53 5.74 15.54
CA LEU A 4 -50.47 5.57 14.55
C LEU A 4 -49.37 6.58 14.88
N VAL A 5 -48.24 6.11 15.43
CA VAL A 5 -47.02 6.92 15.49
C VAL A 5 -46.25 6.68 14.21
N ILE A 6 -46.35 7.62 13.29
CA ILE A 6 -45.50 7.74 12.10
C ILE A 6 -44.19 8.36 12.58
N THR A 7 -43.16 7.55 12.83
CA THR A 7 -41.82 8.05 13.13
C THR A 7 -41.08 8.27 11.82
N ALA A 8 -40.88 9.56 11.53
CA ALA A 8 -40.19 10.06 10.36
C ALA A 8 -38.71 9.65 10.31
N ALA A 9 -38.30 9.27 9.10
CA ALA A 9 -36.99 9.43 8.48
C ALA A 9 -35.78 9.77 9.38
N LEU A 10 -34.92 8.77 9.61
CA LEU A 10 -33.50 9.04 9.81
C LEU A 10 -32.80 9.04 8.45
N ALA A 11 -32.51 10.25 7.96
CA ALA A 11 -31.57 10.45 6.88
C ALA A 11 -30.16 10.12 7.39
N ALA A 12 -29.69 8.91 7.11
CA ALA A 12 -28.26 8.59 7.24
C ALA A 12 -27.58 9.02 5.93
N SER A 13 -27.06 10.24 5.95
CA SER A 13 -26.22 10.79 4.88
C SER A 13 -24.98 9.93 4.69
N LEU A 14 -25.06 8.91 3.83
CA LEU A 14 -23.91 8.21 3.25
C LEU A 14 -23.27 9.09 2.16
N ALA A 15 -22.93 10.32 2.52
CA ALA A 15 -22.05 11.16 1.72
C ALA A 15 -20.63 10.85 2.18
N GLY A 16 -20.02 9.87 1.52
CA GLY A 16 -18.67 9.38 1.81
C GLY A 16 -17.66 10.52 1.86
N CYS A 17 -17.30 10.90 3.08
CA CYS A 17 -16.01 11.52 3.34
C CYS A 17 -14.98 10.42 3.09
N SER A 18 -14.30 10.44 1.94
CA SER A 18 -12.96 9.86 1.89
C SER A 18 -12.17 10.58 2.98
N THR A 19 -11.89 9.84 4.04
CA THR A 19 -11.40 10.38 5.29
C THR A 19 -9.94 10.79 5.11
N GLU A 20 -9.45 11.72 5.94
CA GLU A 20 -8.01 12.04 5.99
C GLU A 20 -7.14 10.78 6.16
N ALA A 21 -7.69 9.72 6.78
CA ALA A 21 -7.04 8.41 6.89
C ALA A 21 -6.83 7.73 5.53
N ASP A 22 -7.79 7.80 4.60
CA ASP A 22 -7.66 7.22 3.26
C ASP A 22 -6.52 7.89 2.48
N ARG A 23 -6.40 9.22 2.59
CA ARG A 23 -5.29 9.97 1.97
C ARG A 23 -3.93 9.59 2.54
N GLN A 24 -3.83 9.36 3.85
CA GLN A 24 -2.57 8.96 4.48
C GLN A 24 -2.16 7.55 4.05
N ILE A 25 -3.12 6.62 3.90
CA ILE A 25 -2.88 5.28 3.37
C ILE A 25 -2.42 5.36 1.92
N ASP A 26 -3.08 6.16 1.08
CA ASP A 26 -2.72 6.33 -0.33
C ASP A 26 -1.29 6.88 -0.49
N GLN A 27 -0.91 7.89 0.30
CA GLN A 27 0.44 8.46 0.29
C GLN A 27 1.49 7.43 0.72
N LEU A 28 1.22 6.70 1.81
CA LEU A 28 2.11 5.65 2.29
C LEU A 28 2.29 4.56 1.23
N CYS A 29 1.19 4.07 0.66
CA CYS A 29 1.22 2.99 -0.31
C CYS A 29 1.81 3.40 -1.65
N SER A 30 1.64 4.66 -2.06
CA SER A 30 2.33 5.22 -3.22
C SER A 30 3.85 5.18 -3.02
N GLY A 31 4.35 5.64 -1.86
CA GLY A 31 5.78 5.63 -1.56
C GLY A 31 6.37 4.22 -1.41
N VAL A 32 5.63 3.29 -0.80
CA VAL A 32 6.03 1.87 -0.70
C VAL A 32 6.11 1.23 -2.09
N THR A 33 5.15 1.53 -2.96
CA THR A 33 5.12 1.03 -4.33
C THR A 33 6.28 1.57 -5.16
N GLU A 34 6.62 2.85 -5.01
CA GLU A 34 7.76 3.46 -5.67
C GLU A 34 9.09 2.84 -5.23
N LEU A 35 9.24 2.57 -3.92
CA LEU A 35 10.40 1.86 -3.38
C LEU A 35 10.51 0.45 -4.00
N ALA A 36 9.42 -0.30 -4.02
CA ALA A 36 9.40 -1.66 -4.59
C ALA A 36 9.76 -1.64 -6.08
N VAL A 37 9.15 -0.75 -6.88
CA VAL A 37 9.43 -0.65 -8.32
C VAL A 37 10.87 -0.24 -8.59
N THR A 38 11.40 0.73 -7.83
CA THR A 38 12.81 1.14 -7.94
C THR A 38 13.74 -0.04 -7.66
N THR A 39 13.43 -0.82 -6.61
CA THR A 39 14.18 -2.04 -6.27
C THR A 39 14.08 -3.10 -7.37
N PHE A 40 12.87 -3.32 -7.90
CA PHE A 40 12.60 -4.29 -8.97
C PHE A 40 13.39 -3.97 -10.24
N ARG A 41 13.44 -2.69 -10.64
CA ARG A 41 14.27 -2.22 -11.76
C ARG A 41 15.76 -2.34 -11.43
N GLY A 42 16.18 -1.87 -10.26
CA GLY A 42 17.58 -1.94 -9.81
C GLY A 42 18.14 -3.37 -9.83
N ARG A 43 17.32 -4.39 -9.55
CA ARG A 43 17.72 -5.80 -9.68
C ARG A 43 18.25 -6.13 -11.08
N SER A 44 17.61 -5.61 -12.13
CA SER A 44 18.07 -5.83 -13.52
C SER A 44 19.39 -5.13 -13.84
N GLU A 45 19.75 -4.12 -13.04
CA GLU A 45 21.01 -3.37 -13.11
C GLU A 45 22.08 -3.94 -12.17
N GLY A 46 21.83 -5.08 -11.52
CA GLY A 46 22.79 -5.76 -10.65
C GLY A 46 22.68 -5.40 -9.16
N MET A 47 21.64 -4.66 -8.75
CA MET A 47 21.37 -4.44 -7.32
C MET A 47 21.04 -5.77 -6.63
N THR A 48 21.70 -6.06 -5.52
CA THR A 48 21.42 -7.23 -4.68
C THR A 48 20.45 -6.90 -3.56
N GLU A 49 19.78 -7.91 -3.00
CA GLU A 49 18.89 -7.72 -1.85
C GLU A 49 19.64 -7.13 -0.67
N ASP A 50 20.86 -7.61 -0.39
CA ASP A 50 21.69 -7.08 0.70
C ASP A 50 22.02 -5.59 0.55
N ALA A 51 22.29 -5.14 -0.68
CA ALA A 51 22.55 -3.73 -0.98
C ALA A 51 21.29 -2.88 -0.79
N ALA A 52 20.14 -3.32 -1.30
CA ALA A 52 18.87 -2.64 -1.09
C ALA A 52 18.49 -2.56 0.40
N MET A 53 18.71 -3.65 1.15
CA MET A 53 18.48 -3.72 2.59
C MET A 53 19.49 -2.87 3.38
N ALA A 54 20.73 -2.71 2.90
CA ALA A 54 21.70 -1.78 3.50
C ALA A 54 21.21 -0.33 3.42
N LEU A 55 20.64 0.09 2.28
CA LEU A 55 20.07 1.43 2.13
C LEU A 55 18.92 1.69 3.10
N LEU A 56 18.08 0.68 3.37
CA LEU A 56 17.04 0.80 4.40
C LEU A 56 17.64 0.92 5.81
N ARG A 57 18.67 0.14 6.12
CA ARG A 57 19.35 0.20 7.43
C ARG A 57 20.05 1.55 7.67
N ASP A 58 20.61 2.16 6.64
CA ASP A 58 21.19 3.51 6.72
C ASP A 58 20.13 4.56 7.10
N GLN A 59 18.89 4.36 6.63
CA GLN A 59 17.72 5.16 7.00
C GLN A 59 17.09 4.74 8.36
N LYS A 60 17.75 3.87 9.11
CA LYS A 60 17.25 3.29 10.38
C LYS A 60 15.94 2.51 10.22
N VAL A 61 15.67 1.96 9.04
CA VAL A 61 14.52 1.11 8.74
C VAL A 61 14.95 -0.35 8.77
N TYR A 62 14.50 -1.08 9.78
CA TYR A 62 14.89 -2.49 10.01
C TYR A 62 13.75 -3.49 9.77
N SER A 63 12.50 -3.02 9.75
CA SER A 63 11.31 -3.86 9.60
C SER A 63 10.13 -3.06 9.03
N GLY A 64 9.00 -3.74 8.85
CA GLY A 64 7.76 -3.11 8.40
C GLY A 64 7.62 -3.03 6.88
N ILE A 65 6.75 -2.14 6.43
CA ILE A 65 6.23 -2.16 5.06
C ILE A 65 7.29 -1.83 3.99
N ARG A 66 8.29 -1.01 4.31
CA ARG A 66 9.39 -0.70 3.39
C ARG A 66 10.32 -1.90 3.19
N VAL A 67 10.62 -2.64 4.26
CA VAL A 67 11.39 -3.90 4.18
C VAL A 67 10.63 -4.95 3.38
N TRP A 68 9.33 -5.09 3.63
CA TRP A 68 8.48 -5.96 2.84
C TRP A 68 8.50 -5.60 1.34
N ALA A 69 8.38 -4.32 0.99
CA ALA A 69 8.42 -3.86 -0.40
C ALA A 69 9.72 -4.24 -1.14
N VAL A 70 10.87 -4.08 -0.48
CA VAL A 70 12.17 -4.49 -1.03
C VAL A 70 12.20 -5.99 -1.26
N LYS A 71 11.79 -6.79 -0.28
CA LYS A 71 11.75 -8.26 -0.42
C LYS A 71 10.83 -8.71 -1.54
N SER A 72 9.64 -8.14 -1.63
CA SER A 72 8.68 -8.46 -2.70
C SER A 72 9.24 -8.16 -4.09
N ALA A 73 10.10 -7.15 -4.24
CA ALA A 73 10.77 -6.86 -5.51
C ALA A 73 11.78 -7.94 -5.92
N PHE A 74 12.49 -8.54 -4.96
CA PHE A 74 13.43 -9.63 -5.22
C PHE A 74 12.74 -10.98 -5.42
N GLU A 75 11.64 -11.23 -4.71
CA GLU A 75 10.80 -12.42 -4.83
C GLU A 75 9.94 -12.42 -6.11
N ALA A 76 9.74 -11.26 -6.75
CA ALA A 76 8.94 -11.14 -7.95
C ALA A 76 9.54 -11.93 -9.13
N PRO A 77 8.71 -12.60 -9.97
CA PRO A 77 9.15 -13.28 -11.19
C PRO A 77 9.99 -12.36 -12.10
N ALA A 78 10.97 -12.95 -12.79
CA ALA A 78 11.90 -12.20 -13.64
C ALA A 78 11.23 -11.64 -14.91
N ASP A 79 10.18 -12.30 -15.39
CA ASP A 79 9.39 -11.96 -16.57
C ASP A 79 8.15 -11.11 -16.26
N MET A 80 7.92 -10.78 -14.98
CA MET A 80 6.80 -9.94 -14.57
C MET A 80 6.93 -8.53 -15.16
N SER A 81 5.85 -8.01 -15.74
CA SER A 81 5.82 -6.63 -16.19
C SER A 81 5.77 -5.66 -15.00
N GLU A 82 6.44 -4.51 -15.12
CA GLU A 82 6.47 -3.51 -14.06
C GLU A 82 5.06 -3.01 -13.69
N ALA A 83 4.18 -2.83 -14.68
CA ALA A 83 2.82 -2.34 -14.43
C ALA A 83 2.03 -3.31 -13.54
N LEU A 84 2.16 -4.62 -13.79
CA LEU A 84 1.54 -5.65 -12.95
C LEU A 84 2.15 -5.68 -11.56
N PHE A 85 3.48 -5.59 -11.47
CA PHE A 85 4.17 -5.54 -10.18
C PHE A 85 3.73 -4.32 -9.35
N ARG A 86 3.72 -3.13 -9.93
CA ARG A 86 3.25 -1.88 -9.32
C ARG A 86 1.83 -2.03 -8.76
N GLY A 87 0.91 -2.53 -9.58
CA GLY A 87 -0.48 -2.75 -9.15
C GLY A 87 -0.60 -3.73 -8.00
N SER A 88 0.17 -4.83 -8.04
CA SER A 88 0.17 -5.85 -6.97
C SER A 88 0.68 -5.30 -5.64
N VAL A 89 1.79 -4.54 -5.65
CA VAL A 89 2.37 -3.96 -4.42
C VAL A 89 1.44 -2.92 -3.82
N PHE A 90 0.85 -2.05 -4.63
CA PHE A 90 -0.09 -1.04 -4.13
C PHE A 90 -1.31 -1.71 -3.48
N GLY A 91 -1.93 -2.68 -4.16
CA GLY A 91 -3.08 -3.40 -3.64
C GLY A 91 -2.78 -4.15 -2.34
N GLU A 92 -1.62 -4.78 -2.24
CA GLU A 92 -1.21 -5.49 -1.03
C GLU A 92 -0.87 -4.54 0.13
N CYS A 93 -0.28 -3.37 -0.17
CA CYS A 93 -0.03 -2.33 0.82
C CYS A 93 -1.34 -1.83 1.46
N VAL A 94 -2.35 -1.53 0.63
CA VAL A 94 -3.65 -1.05 1.10
C VAL A 94 -4.29 -2.08 2.03
N LYS A 95 -4.28 -3.37 1.66
CA LYS A 95 -4.82 -4.44 2.53
C LYS A 95 -4.14 -4.49 3.89
N ARG A 96 -2.80 -4.40 3.92
CA ARG A 96 -2.01 -4.45 5.17
C ARG A 96 -2.16 -3.22 6.08
N LYS A 97 -2.80 -2.15 5.59
CA LYS A 97 -2.94 -0.87 6.30
C LYS A 97 -4.37 -0.41 6.52
N GLY A 98 -5.31 -0.88 5.71
CA GLY A 98 -6.74 -0.59 5.83
C GLY A 98 -7.53 -1.58 6.69
N GLU A 99 -6.89 -2.63 7.21
CA GLU A 99 -7.40 -3.50 8.28
C GLU A 99 -6.96 -2.98 9.66
#